data_AF-A0A8A1L4V7-F1
#
_entry.id   AF-A0A8A1L4V7-F1
#
_cell.length_a   1.000
_cell.length_b   1.000
_cell.length_c   1.000
_cell.angle_alpha   90.00
_cell.angle_beta   90.00
_cell.angle_gamma   90.00
#
_symmetry.space_group_name_H-M   'P 1'
#
loop_
_entity.id
_entity.type
_entity.pdbx_description
1 polymer ?
#
loop_
_entity_poly.entity_id
_entity_poly.type
_entity_poly.pdbx_seq_one_letter_code
_entity_poly.pdbx_strand_id
1 'polypeptide(L)'
;MQDPEETETRYHTVIFIVTDDNGDGYIHHVTGDITAGMAYLPKQGKQPETSQTFHRKEFLGLVQKSKYPEEVNRVCKSVPPPHAQKRFNP
;
A
#
# COMPACT_ATOMS: atom_id res chain seq x y z
N MET A 1 11.47 -18.55 -0.69
CA MET A 1 12.29 -18.75 -1.90
C MET A 1 12.23 -17.45 -2.66
N GLN A 2 13.33 -16.69 -2.70
CA GLN A 2 13.42 -15.48 -3.52
C GLN A 2 13.41 -15.90 -4.98
N ASP A 3 12.71 -15.16 -5.83
CA ASP A 3 12.73 -15.45 -7.26
C ASP A 3 14.20 -15.34 -7.74
N PRO A 4 14.79 -16.38 -8.34
CA PRO A 4 16.20 -16.37 -8.76
C PRO A 4 16.54 -15.21 -9.71
N GLU A 5 15.52 -14.65 -10.38
CA GLU A 5 15.66 -13.50 -11.28
C GLU A 5 15.60 -12.13 -10.56
N GLU A 6 15.17 -12.08 -9.29
CA GLU A 6 15.15 -10.83 -8.50
C GLU A 6 16.47 -10.60 -7.77
N THR A 7 17.37 -9.82 -8.38
CA THR A 7 18.68 -9.43 -7.84
C THR A 7 18.63 -8.33 -6.76
N GLU A 8 17.51 -7.63 -6.62
CA GLU A 8 17.35 -6.53 -5.67
C GLU A 8 16.19 -6.77 -4.69
N THR A 9 16.32 -6.27 -3.45
CA THR A 9 15.23 -6.34 -2.48
C THR A 9 14.10 -5.40 -2.88
N ARG A 10 12.92 -5.95 -3.14
CA ARG A 10 11.71 -5.17 -3.41
C ARG A 10 10.95 -4.93 -2.12
N TYR A 11 10.69 -3.66 -1.81
CA TYR A 11 9.89 -3.28 -0.66
C TYR A 11 8.43 -3.08 -1.04
N HIS A 12 7.53 -3.55 -0.17
CA HIS A 12 6.12 -3.22 -0.29
C HIS A 12 5.92 -1.72 -0.05
N THR A 13 5.52 -0.99 -1.09
CA THR A 13 5.30 0.45 -1.03
C THR A 13 3.82 0.73 -0.76
N VAL A 14 3.56 1.65 0.17
CA VAL A 14 2.20 2.04 0.58
C VAL A 14 2.11 3.56 0.64
N ILE A 15 0.89 4.10 0.52
CA ILE A 15 0.63 5.51 0.84
C ILE A 15 0.10 5.57 2.27
N PHE A 16 0.75 6.34 3.13
CA PHE A 16 0.28 6.60 4.50
C PHE A 16 -0.22 8.03 4.61
N ILE A 17 -1.43 8.20 5.14
CA ILE A 17 -2.04 9.49 5.40
C ILE A 17 -2.31 9.59 6.89
N VAL A 18 -1.68 10.58 7.54
CA VAL A 18 -1.94 10.92 8.94
C VAL A 18 -3.33 11.54 9.04
N THR A 19 -4.18 10.99 9.89
CA THR A 19 -5.54 11.52 10.13
C THR A 19 -5.79 11.88 11.58
N ASP A 20 -4.98 11.35 12.50
CA ASP A 20 -5.17 11.47 13.93
C ASP A 20 -4.05 12.34 14.53
N ASP A 21 -4.36 13.08 15.60
CA ASP A 21 -3.42 14.05 16.22
C ASP A 21 -2.19 13.37 16.84
N ASN A 22 -2.27 12.07 17.11
CA ASN A 22 -1.16 11.26 17.62
C ASN A 22 -0.20 10.77 16.51
N GLY A 23 -0.44 11.16 15.25
CA GLY A 23 0.35 10.76 14.09
C GLY A 23 -0.09 9.45 13.43
N ASP A 24 -1.10 8.76 13.97
CA ASP A 24 -1.69 7.60 13.33
C ASP A 24 -2.58 8.02 12.15
N GLY A 25 -2.99 7.03 11.36
CA GLY A 25 -3.93 7.29 10.29
C GLY A 25 -4.23 6.08 9.45
N TYR A 26 -4.16 6.25 8.13
CA TYR A 26 -4.58 5.23 7.18
C TYR A 26 -3.47 4.85 6.22
N ILE A 27 -3.36 3.54 6.01
CA ILE A 27 -2.51 2.90 5.02
C ILE A 27 -3.38 2.56 3.82
N HIS A 28 -3.02 3.09 2.66
CA HIS A 28 -3.57 2.77 1.36
C HIS A 28 -2.59 1.85 0.65
N HIS A 29 -2.98 0.59 0.46
CA HIS A 29 -2.12 -0.41 -0.15
C HIS A 29 -2.89 -1.42 -1.00
N VAL A 30 -2.15 -2.28 -1.68
CA VAL A 30 -2.70 -3.47 -2.34
C VAL A 30 -2.44 -4.70 -1.47
N THR A 31 -3.43 -5.58 -1.38
CA THR A 31 -3.37 -6.86 -0.68
C THR A 31 -3.75 -7.99 -1.63
N GLY A 32 -3.36 -9.22 -1.32
CA GLY A 32 -3.56 -10.39 -2.17
C GLY A 32 -2.24 -11.10 -2.45
N ASP A 33 -2.24 -12.00 -3.43
CA ASP A 33 -1.09 -12.86 -3.72
C ASP A 33 -0.88 -13.03 -5.23
N ILE A 34 0.26 -13.60 -5.60
CA ILE A 34 0.67 -13.74 -6.99
C ILE A 34 -0.19 -14.74 -7.79
N THR A 35 -1.07 -15.50 -7.14
CA THR A 35 -1.89 -16.56 -7.76
C THR A 35 -3.33 -16.12 -7.98
N ALA A 36 -3.90 -15.41 -7.02
CA ALA A 36 -5.24 -14.83 -7.08
C ALA A 36 -5.24 -13.41 -7.65
N GLY A 37 -4.10 -12.73 -7.61
CA GLY A 37 -3.96 -11.31 -7.90
C GLY A 37 -4.14 -10.45 -6.65
N MET A 38 -4.16 -9.14 -6.86
CA MET A 38 -4.20 -8.16 -5.77
C MET A 38 -5.43 -7.24 -5.88
N ALA A 39 -5.78 -6.60 -4.76
CA ALA A 39 -6.87 -5.64 -4.64
C ALA A 39 -6.46 -4.47 -3.74
N TYR A 40 -6.96 -3.28 -4.06
CA TYR A 40 -6.78 -2.10 -3.23
C TYR A 40 -7.61 -2.19 -1.93
N LEU A 41 -6.98 -1.91 -0.79
CA LEU A 41 -7.62 -1.90 0.52
C LEU A 41 -7.10 -0.74 1.37
N PRO A 42 -7.92 0.24 1.77
CA PRO A 42 -7.54 1.18 2.82
C PRO A 42 -7.73 0.51 4.19
N LYS A 43 -6.78 0.73 5.12
CA LYS A 43 -6.90 0.27 6.51
C LYS A 43 -6.33 1.28 7.49
N GLN A 44 -6.87 1.33 8.71
CA GLN A 44 -6.27 2.11 9.78
C GLN A 44 -4.92 1.49 10.20
N GLY A 45 -3.96 2.34 10.56
CA GLY A 45 -2.62 1.92 10.93
C GLY A 45 -1.89 2.96 11.76
N LYS A 46 -0.86 2.49 12.47
CA LYS A 46 0.05 3.35 13.21
C LYS A 46 1.06 4.02 12.30
N GLN A 47 1.79 5.00 12.84
CA GLN A 47 2.98 5.59 12.21
C GLN A 47 3.90 4.51 11.61
N PRO A 48 4.24 4.57 10.30
CA PRO A 48 5.04 3.55 9.62
C PRO A 48 6.36 3.22 10.32
N GLU A 49 7.00 4.20 10.94
CA GLU A 49 8.29 4.09 11.64
C GLU A 49 8.24 3.18 12.87
N THR A 50 7.04 2.93 13.40
CA THR A 50 6.84 1.99 14.50
C THR A 50 6.84 0.53 14.03
N SER A 51 6.79 0.28 12.73
CA SER A 51 6.83 -1.07 12.15
C SER A 51 8.26 -1.60 12.07
N GLN A 52 8.46 -2.86 12.47
CA GLN A 52 9.75 -3.55 12.29
C GLN A 52 10.13 -3.74 10.82
N THR A 53 9.16 -3.68 9.91
CA THR A 53 9.37 -3.81 8.46
C THR A 53 9.53 -2.46 7.75
N PHE A 54 9.60 -1.36 8.50
CA PHE A 54 9.82 -0.05 7.95
C PHE A 54 11.20 0.04 7.28
N HIS A 55 11.23 0.53 6.05
CA HIS A 55 12.48 0.75 5.33
C HIS A 55 12.79 2.24 5.16
N ARG A 56 11.84 3.00 4.58
CA ARG A 56 11.95 4.45 4.38
C ARG A 56 10.57 5.04 4.13
N LYS A 57 10.47 6.37 4.25
CA LYS A 57 9.33 7.16 3.76
C LYS A 57 9.81 8.41 3.07
N GLU A 58 8.95 8.94 2.22
CA GLU A 58 9.12 10.23 1.56
C GLU A 58 7.81 11.00 1.69
N PHE A 59 7.90 12.31 1.91
CA PHE A 59 6.73 13.17 2.00
C PHE A 59 6.23 13.53 0.60
N LEU A 60 5.01 13.10 0.26
CA LEU A 60 4.41 13.34 -1.06
C LEU A 60 3.59 14.64 -1.13
N GLY A 61 3.05 15.10 0.01
CA GLY A 61 2.19 16.29 0.06
C GLY A 61 1.09 16.20 1.11
N LEU A 62 0.12 17.11 1.01
CA LEU A 62 -1.02 17.23 1.92
C LEU A 62 -2.33 16.99 1.17
N VAL A 63 -3.30 16.41 1.86
CA VAL A 63 -4.68 16.26 1.39
C VAL A 63 -5.58 17.12 2.26
N GLN A 64 -6.50 17.87 1.65
CA GLN A 64 -7.50 18.62 2.39
C GLN A 64 -8.40 17.66 3.16
N LYS A 65 -8.64 17.95 4.45
CA LYS A 65 -9.50 17.11 5.32
C LYS A 65 -10.90 16.89 4.73
N SER A 66 -11.45 17.90 4.04
CA SER A 66 -12.76 17.82 3.37
C SER A 66 -12.80 16.92 2.13
N LYS A 67 -11.65 16.46 1.63
CA LYS A 67 -11.51 15.58 0.46
C LYS A 67 -11.15 14.14 0.84
N TYR A 68 -10.82 13.91 2.11
CA TYR A 68 -10.45 12.61 2.63
C TYR A 68 -11.64 11.97 3.36
N PRO A 69 -11.96 10.69 3.12
CA PRO A 69 -11.21 9.71 2.31
C PRO A 69 -11.62 9.60 0.83
N GLU A 70 -12.66 10.29 0.38
CA GLU A 70 -13.35 10.00 -0.89
C GLU A 70 -12.45 10.20 -2.11
N GLU A 71 -11.75 11.33 -2.23
CA GLU A 71 -10.90 11.61 -3.39
C GLU A 71 -9.70 10.68 -3.46
N VAL A 72 -9.08 10.38 -2.32
CA VAL A 72 -7.94 9.46 -2.25
C VAL A 72 -8.37 8.05 -2.68
N ASN A 73 -9.51 7.58 -2.17
CA ASN A 73 -10.08 6.30 -2.59
C ASN A 73 -10.41 6.28 -4.08
N ARG A 74 -11.00 7.35 -4.61
CA ARG A 74 -11.33 7.47 -6.04
C ARG A 74 -10.07 7.37 -6.90
N VAL A 75 -9.01 8.10 -6.56
CA VAL A 75 -7.73 8.07 -7.29
C VAL A 75 -7.07 6.69 -7.18
N CYS A 76 -6.95 6.12 -5.98
CA CYS A 76 -6.31 4.81 -5.81
C CYS A 76 -7.06 3.69 -6.55
N LYS A 77 -8.40 3.71 -6.52
CA LYS A 77 -9.23 2.73 -7.25
C LYS A 77 -9.22 2.92 -8.77
N SER A 78 -8.79 4.09 -9.26
CA SER A 78 -8.67 4.34 -10.71
C SER A 78 -7.47 3.64 -11.33
N VAL A 79 -6.49 3.23 -10.51
CA VAL A 79 -5.32 2.46 -10.94
C VAL A 79 -5.63 0.97 -10.77
N PRO A 80 -5.50 0.14 -11.84
CA PRO A 80 -5.73 -1.28 -11.72
C PRO A 80 -4.67 -1.92 -10.79
N PRO A 81 -5.08 -2.79 -9.85
CA PRO A 81 -4.13 -3.50 -9.02
C PRO A 81 -3.35 -4.53 -9.84
N PRO A 82 -2.18 -4.98 -9.35
CA PRO A 82 -1.44 -6.05 -10.02
C PRO A 82 -2.31 -7.31 -10.19
N HIS A 83 -2.34 -7.85 -11.41
CA HIS A 83 -3.04 -9.09 -11.73
C HIS A 83 -2.29 -10.32 -11.18
N ALA A 84 -2.93 -11.48 -11.21
CA ALA A 84 -2.27 -12.76 -10.94
C ALA A 84 -1.08 -12.95 -11.87
N GLN A 85 0.08 -13.25 -11.31
CA GLN A 85 1.37 -13.35 -12.01
C GLN A 85 1.79 -14.80 -12.25
N LYS A 86 1.36 -15.74 -11.40
CA LYS A 86 1.62 -17.17 -11.54
C LYS A 86 0.29 -17.93 -11.53
N ARG A 87 0.15 -18.94 -12.40
CA ARG A 87 -0.93 -19.91 -12.32
C ARG A 87 -0.32 -21.29 -12.11
N PHE A 88 -0.78 -21.99 -11.09
CA PHE A 88 -0.46 -23.40 -10.95
C PHE A 88 -1.38 -24.18 -11.89
N ASN A 89 -0.81 -25.12 -12.64
CA ASN A 89 -1.61 -26.01 -13.47
C ASN A 89 -2.47 -26.89 -12.53
N PRO A 90 -3.78 -27.02 -12.78
CA PRO A 90 -4.64 -27.89 -11.97
C PRO A 90 -4.24 -29.36 -12.08
#